data_AF-A0A6P0CFP2-F1
#
_entry.id   AF-A0A6P0CFP2-F1
#
_cell.length_a   1.000
_cell.length_b   1.000
_cell.length_c   1.000
_cell.angle_alpha   90.00
_cell.angle_beta   90.00
_cell.angle_gamma   90.00
#
_symmetry.space_group_name_H-M   'P 1'
#
loop_
_entity.id
_entity.type
_entity.pdbx_description
1 polymer ?
#
loop_
_entity_poly.entity_id
_entity_poly.type
_entity_poly.pdbx_seq_one_letter_code
_entity_poly.pdbx_strand_id
1 'polypeptide(L)'
;MFAAAPLAATTCDIELVERSARILTSLEGGYGVQYWGESYTADGLAQAPHGVLIIEASKVGALDTSDGREILFTRDEMSAIGRGGGRPVLVYLNLTKLEPWRDYWPNDETQPPWLGPVTETGDQLAAFWRPEWRRLLRERAARLMATGADGIFLDDALNYFVAGMLKDIRGGKPRNVPEAAAIMMELVQEVALAARAVRCDALVVVNNAVFVGRDAGPEGQAAFDSYRKVIDAIMIEDGLRPEAVPNLHAALREDYLAKGLPVLSLDFASDAKADALMREARAKGYVPYVVPDGSFSSLSPAVALER
;
A
#
# COMPACT_ATOMS: atom_id res chain seq x y z
N MET A 1 -27.15 5.84 -31.89
CA MET A 1 -25.82 6.40 -31.62
C MET A 1 -25.95 7.30 -30.40
N PHE A 2 -25.81 6.74 -29.20
CA PHE A 2 -25.89 7.54 -27.97
C PHE A 2 -24.49 8.08 -27.70
N ALA A 3 -24.29 9.37 -27.96
CA ALA A 3 -23.10 10.07 -27.54
C ALA A 3 -23.16 10.19 -26.00
N ALA A 4 -22.22 9.55 -25.31
CA ALA A 4 -22.03 9.76 -23.89
C ALA A 4 -21.60 11.23 -23.68
N ALA A 5 -22.35 11.95 -22.84
CA ALA A 5 -21.94 13.28 -22.40
C ALA A 5 -20.59 13.18 -21.67
N PRO A 6 -19.67 14.15 -21.85
CA PRO A 6 -18.44 14.17 -21.09
C PRO A 6 -18.79 14.35 -19.61
N LEU A 7 -18.36 13.42 -18.75
CA LEU A 7 -18.34 13.65 -17.31
C LEU A 7 -17.52 14.92 -17.07
N ALA A 8 -18.17 15.95 -16.51
CA ALA A 8 -17.47 17.11 -16.01
C ALA A 8 -16.42 16.61 -15.02
N ALA A 9 -15.15 16.97 -15.24
CA ALA A 9 -14.09 16.70 -14.29
C ALA A 9 -14.44 17.48 -13.01
N THR A 10 -15.00 16.78 -12.03
CA THR A 10 -15.21 17.32 -10.69
C THR A 10 -13.84 17.73 -10.17
N THR A 11 -13.62 19.02 -9.93
CA THR A 11 -12.37 19.50 -9.35
C THR A 11 -12.27 18.93 -7.93
N CYS A 12 -11.23 18.14 -7.68
CA CYS A 12 -10.97 17.60 -6.36
C CYS A 12 -10.39 18.70 -5.47
N ASP A 13 -11.25 19.41 -4.76
CA ASP A 13 -10.87 20.46 -3.82
C ASP A 13 -10.63 19.86 -2.41
N ILE A 14 -9.82 18.79 -2.33
CA ILE A 14 -9.39 18.19 -1.05
C ILE A 14 -7.92 18.50 -0.81
N GLU A 15 -7.66 19.28 0.22
CA GLU A 15 -6.33 19.70 0.60
C GLU A 15 -5.57 18.57 1.31
N LEU A 16 -4.23 18.61 1.22
CA LEU A 16 -3.37 17.66 1.94
C LEU A 16 -3.68 17.64 3.46
N VAL A 17 -3.94 18.82 4.04
CA VAL A 17 -4.23 18.96 5.47
C VAL A 17 -5.48 18.18 5.90
N GLU A 18 -6.49 18.08 5.03
CA GLU A 18 -7.73 17.36 5.32
C GLU A 18 -7.49 15.84 5.35
N ARG A 19 -6.73 15.31 4.38
CA ARG A 19 -6.35 13.90 4.36
C ARG A 19 -5.45 13.54 5.54
N SER A 20 -4.47 14.39 5.86
CA SER A 20 -3.59 14.20 7.01
C SER A 20 -4.38 14.19 8.33
N ALA A 21 -5.31 15.12 8.53
CA ALA A 21 -6.16 15.14 9.73
C ALA A 21 -7.03 13.88 9.82
N ARG A 22 -7.60 13.43 8.69
CA ARG A 22 -8.42 12.23 8.60
C ARG A 22 -7.65 10.98 9.03
N ILE A 23 -6.49 10.70 8.44
CA ILE A 23 -5.72 9.50 8.76
C ILE A 23 -5.19 9.53 10.21
N LEU A 24 -4.70 10.68 10.68
CA LEU A 24 -4.21 10.82 12.07
C LEU A 24 -5.32 10.58 13.09
N THR A 25 -6.51 11.14 12.87
CA THR A 25 -7.67 10.93 13.76
C THR A 25 -8.08 9.46 13.80
N SER A 26 -8.12 8.80 12.64
CA SER A 26 -8.47 7.37 12.58
C SER A 26 -7.43 6.48 13.23
N LEU A 27 -6.13 6.82 13.12
CA LEU A 27 -5.04 6.08 13.75
C LEU A 27 -5.03 6.17 15.28
N GLU A 28 -5.79 7.08 15.91
CA GLU A 28 -5.99 7.06 17.38
C GLU A 28 -6.59 5.72 17.85
N GLY A 29 -7.43 5.09 17.03
CA GLY A 29 -7.99 3.76 17.27
C GLY A 29 -7.08 2.61 16.86
N GLY A 30 -5.82 2.88 16.51
CA GLY A 30 -4.90 1.92 15.91
C GLY A 30 -5.31 1.49 14.49
N TYR A 31 -4.54 0.58 13.91
CA TYR A 31 -4.85 -0.03 12.62
C TYR A 31 -4.73 -1.55 12.69
N GLY A 32 -5.37 -2.24 11.75
CA GLY A 32 -5.28 -3.68 11.59
C GLY A 32 -5.07 -4.07 10.14
N VAL A 33 -4.36 -5.18 9.93
CA VAL A 33 -4.13 -5.81 8.63
C VAL A 33 -4.75 -7.20 8.66
N GLN A 34 -5.56 -7.53 7.65
CA GLN A 34 -6.06 -8.89 7.44
C GLN A 34 -6.22 -9.20 5.95
N TYR A 35 -5.67 -10.35 5.53
CA TYR A 35 -5.82 -10.93 4.21
C TYR A 35 -6.46 -12.32 4.35
N TRP A 36 -7.72 -12.44 3.91
CA TRP A 36 -8.49 -13.68 3.97
C TRP A 36 -8.56 -14.32 5.37
N GLY A 37 -9.06 -15.55 5.44
CA GLY A 37 -9.26 -16.33 6.68
C GLY A 37 -10.72 -16.48 7.10
N GLU A 38 -10.94 -17.23 8.18
CA GLU A 38 -12.27 -17.66 8.63
C GLU A 38 -13.22 -16.49 8.96
N SER A 39 -12.69 -15.42 9.55
CA SER A 39 -13.45 -14.22 9.90
C SER A 39 -13.55 -13.19 8.78
N TYR A 40 -13.02 -13.50 7.58
CA TYR A 40 -12.90 -12.56 6.47
C TYR A 40 -14.21 -12.36 5.71
N THR A 41 -15.16 -11.73 6.39
CA THR A 41 -16.48 -11.37 5.88
C THR A 41 -16.75 -9.90 6.18
N ALA A 42 -17.72 -9.29 5.48
CA ALA A 42 -18.10 -7.90 5.74
C ALA A 42 -18.53 -7.69 7.21
N ASP A 43 -19.31 -8.63 7.77
CA ASP A 43 -19.76 -8.58 9.16
C ASP A 43 -18.62 -8.76 10.16
N GLY A 44 -17.71 -9.71 9.89
CA GLY A 44 -16.54 -9.96 10.74
C GLY A 44 -15.61 -8.75 10.80
N LEU A 45 -15.29 -8.18 9.64
CA LEU A 45 -14.45 -6.99 9.54
C LEU A 45 -15.14 -5.75 10.14
N ALA A 46 -16.46 -5.59 9.98
CA ALA A 46 -17.23 -4.47 10.55
C ALA A 46 -17.15 -4.42 12.10
N GLN A 47 -17.04 -5.59 12.74
CA GLN A 47 -16.94 -5.71 14.21
C GLN A 47 -15.54 -5.38 14.76
N ALA A 48 -14.50 -5.40 13.93
CA ALA A 48 -13.13 -5.13 14.36
C ALA A 48 -13.00 -3.78 15.11
N PRO A 49 -12.32 -3.66 16.26
CA PRO A 49 -12.28 -2.42 17.01
C PRO A 49 -11.35 -1.34 16.42
N HIS A 50 -10.50 -1.69 15.45
CA HIS A 50 -9.46 -0.83 14.87
C HIS A 50 -10.02 0.42 14.22
N GLY A 51 -9.27 1.52 14.28
CA GLY A 51 -9.63 2.81 13.68
C GLY A 51 -9.32 2.92 12.19
N VAL A 52 -8.39 2.12 11.67
CA VAL A 52 -8.12 1.92 10.24
C VAL A 52 -8.02 0.41 9.95
N LEU A 53 -8.51 -0.03 8.79
CA LEU A 53 -8.26 -1.39 8.31
C LEU A 53 -7.51 -1.37 6.98
N ILE A 54 -6.52 -2.24 6.84
CA ILE A 54 -5.83 -2.59 5.60
C ILE A 54 -6.24 -4.01 5.23
N ILE A 55 -6.89 -4.19 4.07
CA ILE A 55 -7.51 -5.45 3.69
C ILE A 55 -7.26 -5.80 2.21
N GLU A 56 -7.51 -7.05 1.85
CA GLU A 56 -7.60 -7.51 0.47
C GLU A 56 -8.99 -7.23 -0.12
N ALA A 57 -9.12 -6.49 -1.22
CA ALA A 57 -10.45 -6.22 -1.77
C ALA A 57 -11.15 -7.47 -2.33
N SER A 58 -10.39 -8.47 -2.78
CA SER A 58 -10.89 -9.71 -3.34
C SER A 58 -11.35 -10.67 -2.24
N LYS A 59 -12.63 -11.02 -2.23
CA LYS A 59 -13.18 -12.10 -1.40
C LYS A 59 -12.76 -13.47 -1.94
N VAL A 60 -12.68 -13.60 -3.26
CA VAL A 60 -12.30 -14.82 -3.97
C VAL A 60 -11.31 -14.44 -5.09
N GLY A 61 -10.17 -15.14 -5.13
CA GLY A 61 -9.15 -14.95 -6.16
C GLY A 61 -9.64 -15.40 -7.54
N ALA A 62 -8.98 -14.94 -8.60
CA ALA A 62 -9.38 -15.26 -9.98
C ALA A 62 -9.23 -16.76 -10.31
N LEU A 63 -8.29 -17.45 -9.67
CA LEU A 63 -8.09 -18.90 -9.87
C LEU A 63 -9.23 -19.75 -9.30
N ASP A 64 -9.98 -19.20 -8.35
CA ASP A 64 -11.07 -19.89 -7.66
C ASP A 64 -12.44 -19.56 -8.28
N THR A 65 -12.46 -18.86 -9.41
CA THR A 65 -13.70 -18.48 -10.13
C THR A 65 -13.73 -19.08 -11.53
N SER A 66 -14.93 -19.43 -12.00
CA SER A 66 -15.10 -20.10 -13.30
C SER A 66 -14.83 -19.20 -14.51
N ASP A 67 -14.92 -17.88 -14.34
CA ASP A 67 -14.70 -16.88 -15.39
C ASP A 67 -13.32 -16.21 -15.31
N GLY A 68 -12.47 -16.64 -14.38
CA GLY A 68 -11.12 -16.09 -14.21
C GLY A 68 -11.11 -14.65 -13.69
N ARG A 69 -12.19 -14.19 -13.04
CA ARG A 69 -12.30 -12.84 -12.47
C ARG A 69 -12.36 -12.88 -10.96
N GLU A 70 -11.71 -11.91 -10.32
CA GLU A 70 -11.79 -11.76 -8.86
C GLU A 70 -13.22 -11.37 -8.44
N ILE A 71 -13.70 -11.93 -7.32
CA ILE A 71 -14.93 -11.47 -6.67
C ILE A 71 -14.54 -10.46 -5.60
N LEU A 72 -14.78 -9.18 -5.84
CA LEU A 72 -14.47 -8.11 -4.90
C LEU A 72 -15.58 -7.92 -3.85
N PHE A 73 -15.25 -7.27 -2.73
CA PHE A 73 -16.25 -6.65 -1.87
C PHE A 73 -17.09 -5.65 -2.66
N THR A 74 -18.39 -5.66 -2.42
CA THR A 74 -19.34 -4.69 -2.96
C THR A 74 -19.27 -3.37 -2.20
N ARG A 75 -19.91 -2.33 -2.74
CA ARG A 75 -20.01 -1.02 -2.08
C ARG A 75 -20.72 -1.07 -0.75
N ASP A 76 -21.78 -1.87 -0.64
CA ASP A 76 -22.53 -2.00 0.61
C ASP A 76 -21.73 -2.75 1.67
N GLU A 77 -21.01 -3.81 1.27
CA GLU A 77 -20.08 -4.51 2.14
C GLU A 77 -18.94 -3.59 2.61
N MET A 78 -18.31 -2.83 1.70
CA MET A 78 -17.24 -1.91 2.04
C MET A 78 -17.72 -0.77 2.96
N SER A 79 -18.94 -0.28 2.74
CA SER A 79 -19.59 0.69 3.62
C SER A 79 -19.83 0.12 5.01
N ALA A 80 -20.28 -1.13 5.13
CA ALA A 80 -20.43 -1.81 6.41
C ALA A 80 -19.09 -1.99 7.14
N ILE A 81 -18.05 -2.44 6.43
CA ILE A 81 -16.69 -2.57 6.96
C ILE A 81 -16.16 -1.21 7.43
N GLY A 82 -16.35 -0.16 6.64
CA GLY A 82 -15.98 1.22 6.97
C GLY A 82 -16.92 1.92 7.96
N ARG A 83 -17.94 1.23 8.48
CA ARG A 83 -18.95 1.77 9.42
C ARG A 83 -19.61 3.04 8.91
N GLY A 84 -20.01 3.05 7.64
CA GLY A 84 -20.61 4.21 6.98
C GLY A 84 -19.65 5.41 6.84
N GLY A 85 -18.34 5.16 6.83
CA GLY A 85 -17.29 6.19 6.75
C GLY A 85 -16.68 6.59 8.09
N GLY A 86 -17.14 6.02 9.21
CA GLY A 86 -16.55 6.23 10.54
C GLY A 86 -15.15 5.59 10.71
N ARG A 87 -14.73 4.75 9.76
CA ARG A 87 -13.42 4.11 9.72
C ARG A 87 -12.90 4.01 8.29
N PRO A 88 -11.69 4.53 7.99
CA PRO A 88 -11.05 4.27 6.71
C PRO A 88 -10.73 2.79 6.48
N VAL A 89 -11.09 2.30 5.29
CA VAL A 89 -10.68 0.99 4.76
C VAL A 89 -9.73 1.19 3.58
N LEU A 90 -8.50 0.71 3.73
CA LEU A 90 -7.48 0.73 2.69
C LEU A 90 -7.37 -0.65 2.05
N VAL A 91 -7.32 -0.69 0.73
CA VAL A 91 -7.21 -1.95 -0.01
C VAL A 91 -5.79 -2.17 -0.54
N TYR A 92 -5.29 -3.38 -0.32
CA TYR A 92 -3.96 -3.81 -0.74
C TYR A 92 -3.81 -3.76 -2.27
N LEU A 93 -2.66 -3.26 -2.72
CA LEU A 93 -2.22 -3.28 -4.09
C LEU A 93 -0.70 -3.44 -4.14
N ASN A 94 -0.22 -4.55 -4.68
CA ASN A 94 1.19 -4.76 -4.94
C ASN A 94 1.69 -3.93 -6.13
N LEU A 95 2.78 -3.18 -5.98
CA LEU A 95 3.33 -2.35 -7.05
C LEU A 95 4.26 -3.09 -8.00
N THR A 96 4.93 -4.15 -7.54
CA THR A 96 6.10 -4.68 -8.27
C THR A 96 6.20 -6.19 -8.32
N LYS A 97 5.46 -6.94 -7.51
CA LYS A 97 5.40 -8.39 -7.55
C LYS A 97 4.18 -8.86 -8.33
N LEU A 98 4.38 -9.93 -9.08
CA LEU A 98 3.32 -10.57 -9.84
C LEU A 98 2.60 -11.58 -8.96
N GLU A 99 1.28 -11.48 -8.99
CA GLU A 99 0.36 -12.30 -8.22
C GLU A 99 -0.46 -13.10 -9.23
N PRO A 100 -0.05 -14.32 -9.59
CA PRO A 100 -0.66 -15.09 -10.68
C PRO A 100 -2.11 -15.50 -10.40
N TRP A 101 -2.60 -15.27 -9.17
CA TRP A 101 -4.00 -15.46 -8.80
C TRP A 101 -4.91 -14.25 -9.06
N ARG A 102 -4.40 -13.20 -9.69
CA ARG A 102 -5.16 -11.99 -10.06
C ARG A 102 -5.73 -12.12 -11.47
N ASP A 103 -6.84 -11.43 -11.71
CA ASP A 103 -7.53 -11.44 -13.01
C ASP A 103 -6.77 -10.72 -14.15
N TYR A 104 -5.68 -10.02 -13.83
CA TYR A 104 -4.79 -9.45 -14.84
C TYR A 104 -3.80 -10.47 -15.41
N TRP A 105 -3.60 -11.61 -14.74
CA TRP A 105 -2.65 -12.61 -15.18
C TRP A 105 -3.21 -13.36 -16.40
N PRO A 106 -2.47 -13.44 -17.52
CA PRO A 106 -2.95 -14.15 -18.70
C PRO A 106 -3.09 -15.65 -18.41
N ASN A 107 -4.24 -16.22 -18.80
CA ASN A 107 -4.56 -17.65 -18.61
C ASN A 107 -4.21 -18.53 -19.82
N ASP A 108 -3.64 -17.93 -20.88
CA ASP A 108 -3.33 -18.55 -22.17
C ASP A 108 -1.83 -18.84 -22.36
N GLU A 109 -1.06 -18.82 -21.26
CA GLU A 109 0.40 -18.98 -21.24
C GLU A 109 1.17 -17.88 -22.02
N THR A 110 0.48 -16.84 -22.52
CA THR A 110 1.13 -15.72 -23.21
C THR A 110 2.02 -14.96 -22.22
N GLN A 111 3.31 -14.83 -22.54
CA GLN A 111 4.23 -14.05 -21.74
C GLN A 111 3.81 -12.56 -21.76
N PRO A 112 3.42 -11.97 -20.61
CA PRO A 112 2.98 -10.60 -20.61
C PRO A 112 4.15 -9.66 -20.88
N PRO A 113 3.94 -8.54 -21.60
CA PRO A 113 5.02 -7.60 -21.91
C PRO A 113 5.61 -6.99 -20.63
N TRP A 114 4.85 -6.92 -19.55
CA TRP A 114 5.31 -6.41 -18.26
C TRP A 114 6.00 -7.46 -17.38
N LEU A 115 6.28 -8.68 -17.87
CA LEU A 115 7.05 -9.66 -17.11
C LEU A 115 8.44 -9.11 -16.78
N GLY A 116 8.76 -9.05 -15.49
CA GLY A 116 10.04 -8.62 -14.97
C GLY A 116 10.96 -9.79 -14.60
N PRO A 117 12.04 -9.51 -13.86
CA PRO A 117 12.99 -10.52 -13.40
C PRO A 117 12.42 -11.33 -12.22
N VAL A 118 13.01 -12.49 -11.97
CA VAL A 118 12.81 -13.26 -10.73
C VAL A 118 13.87 -12.81 -9.72
N THR A 119 13.48 -12.53 -8.47
CA THR A 119 14.41 -12.19 -7.39
C THR A 119 15.24 -13.39 -6.95
N GLU A 120 16.29 -13.17 -6.15
CA GLU A 120 17.07 -14.25 -5.55
C GLU A 120 16.22 -15.17 -4.64
N THR A 121 15.15 -14.63 -4.06
CA THR A 121 14.19 -15.36 -3.23
C THR A 121 13.13 -16.12 -4.03
N GLY A 122 13.15 -16.00 -5.37
CA GLY A 122 12.22 -16.70 -6.27
C GLY A 122 10.96 -15.92 -6.61
N ASP A 123 10.84 -14.65 -6.19
CA ASP A 123 9.66 -13.84 -6.48
C ASP A 123 9.69 -13.32 -7.92
N GLN A 124 8.61 -13.54 -8.65
CA GLN A 124 8.45 -13.02 -10.00
C GLN A 124 8.02 -11.55 -9.94
N LEU A 125 8.91 -10.63 -10.34
CA LEU A 125 8.61 -9.20 -10.39
C LEU A 125 7.93 -8.81 -11.69
N ALA A 126 7.12 -7.75 -11.62
CA ALA A 126 6.70 -6.96 -12.75
C ALA A 126 7.81 -5.98 -13.15
N ALA A 127 7.95 -5.73 -14.44
CA ALA A 127 8.75 -4.64 -14.96
C ALA A 127 8.04 -3.30 -14.69
N PHE A 128 8.06 -2.80 -13.44
CA PHE A 128 7.23 -1.67 -13.00
C PHE A 128 7.52 -0.34 -13.72
N TRP A 129 8.67 -0.23 -14.36
CA TRP A 129 9.03 0.88 -15.25
C TRP A 129 8.28 0.88 -16.58
N ARG A 130 7.69 -0.26 -16.99
CA ARG A 130 7.02 -0.38 -18.28
C ARG A 130 5.62 0.25 -18.26
N PRO A 131 5.24 0.98 -19.33
CA PRO A 131 3.96 1.67 -19.40
C PRO A 131 2.76 0.73 -19.36
N GLU A 132 2.90 -0.52 -19.82
CA GLU A 132 1.84 -1.53 -19.76
C GLU A 132 1.48 -1.92 -18.33
N TRP A 133 2.48 -2.12 -17.47
CA TRP A 133 2.26 -2.41 -16.04
C TRP A 133 1.67 -1.20 -15.32
N ARG A 134 2.23 -0.01 -15.55
CA ARG A 134 1.75 1.22 -14.93
C ARG A 134 0.28 1.50 -15.26
N ARG A 135 -0.12 1.25 -16.52
CA ARG A 135 -1.53 1.35 -16.93
C ARG A 135 -2.41 0.35 -16.20
N LEU A 136 -1.99 -0.92 -16.14
CA LEU A 136 -2.69 -1.97 -15.40
C LEU A 136 -2.88 -1.58 -13.93
N LEU A 137 -1.85 -1.06 -13.26
CA LEU A 137 -1.95 -0.61 -11.87
C LEU A 137 -2.90 0.57 -11.70
N ARG A 138 -2.90 1.57 -12.60
CA ARG A 138 -3.87 2.68 -12.55
C ARG A 138 -5.30 2.21 -12.72
N GLU A 139 -5.55 1.33 -13.69
CA GLU A 139 -6.88 0.74 -13.93
C GLU A 139 -7.33 -0.11 -12.74
N ARG A 140 -6.43 -0.92 -12.18
CA ARG A 140 -6.70 -1.72 -10.98
C ARG A 140 -6.98 -0.83 -9.77
N ALA A 141 -6.20 0.22 -9.53
CA ALA A 141 -6.45 1.16 -8.44
C ALA A 141 -7.83 1.81 -8.56
N ALA A 142 -8.22 2.25 -9.77
CA ALA A 142 -9.56 2.79 -9.99
C ALA A 142 -10.66 1.76 -9.73
N ARG A 143 -10.48 0.51 -10.16
CA ARG A 143 -11.41 -0.61 -9.90
C ARG A 143 -11.55 -0.91 -8.41
N LEU A 144 -10.43 -0.94 -7.69
CA LEU A 144 -10.38 -1.15 -6.25
C LEU A 144 -11.09 -0.01 -5.50
N MET A 145 -10.84 1.24 -5.86
CA MET A 145 -11.54 2.39 -5.27
C MET A 145 -13.05 2.39 -5.58
N ALA A 146 -13.47 1.86 -6.74
CA ALA A 146 -14.88 1.77 -7.11
C ALA A 146 -15.70 0.85 -6.18
N THR A 147 -15.04 -0.04 -5.41
CA THR A 147 -15.66 -0.83 -4.34
C THR A 147 -16.13 0.03 -3.17
N GLY A 148 -15.77 1.31 -3.10
CA GLY A 148 -16.10 2.19 -1.98
C GLY A 148 -14.99 2.30 -0.94
N ALA A 149 -13.82 1.70 -1.18
CA ALA A 149 -12.65 1.84 -0.32
C ALA A 149 -12.28 3.32 -0.09
N ASP A 150 -11.69 3.60 1.06
CA ASP A 150 -11.26 4.94 1.44
C ASP A 150 -9.85 5.27 0.99
N GLY A 151 -9.10 4.27 0.53
CA GLY A 151 -7.75 4.45 0.04
C GLY A 151 -7.09 3.14 -0.36
N ILE A 152 -5.81 3.23 -0.66
CA ILE A 152 -4.98 2.13 -1.12
C ILE A 152 -3.75 1.98 -0.24
N PHE A 153 -3.39 0.73 0.02
CA PHE A 153 -2.15 0.34 0.66
C PHE A 153 -1.24 -0.26 -0.40
N LEU A 154 -0.10 0.38 -0.64
CA LEU A 154 0.82 0.10 -1.73
C LEU A 154 2.01 -0.72 -1.22
N ASP A 155 2.10 -1.96 -1.66
CA ASP A 155 3.13 -2.89 -1.22
C ASP A 155 4.28 -3.06 -2.22
N ASP A 156 5.39 -3.62 -1.74
CA ASP A 156 6.59 -4.00 -2.49
C ASP A 156 7.25 -2.83 -3.25
N ALA A 157 7.11 -1.61 -2.71
CA ALA A 157 7.81 -0.45 -3.25
C ALA A 157 9.34 -0.64 -3.17
N LEU A 158 9.86 -1.33 -2.13
CA LEU A 158 11.30 -1.55 -1.90
C LEU A 158 12.00 -2.26 -3.07
N ASN A 159 11.26 -2.99 -3.92
CA ASN A 159 11.82 -3.66 -5.09
C ASN A 159 12.41 -2.68 -6.13
N TYR A 160 12.24 -1.36 -5.99
CA TYR A 160 13.05 -0.39 -6.73
C TYR A 160 14.56 -0.63 -6.51
N PHE A 161 14.97 -0.97 -5.28
CA PHE A 161 16.36 -1.17 -4.94
C PHE A 161 16.91 -2.41 -5.66
N VAL A 162 16.15 -3.51 -5.61
CA VAL A 162 16.48 -4.75 -6.34
C VAL A 162 16.60 -4.46 -7.83
N ALA A 163 15.61 -3.80 -8.44
CA ALA A 163 15.62 -3.47 -9.86
C ALA A 163 16.82 -2.61 -10.27
N GLY A 164 17.17 -1.60 -9.46
CA GLY A 164 18.31 -0.73 -9.70
C GLY A 164 19.67 -1.41 -9.51
N MET A 165 19.74 -2.53 -8.81
CA MET A 165 20.95 -3.34 -8.64
C MET A 165 21.17 -4.37 -9.75
N LEU A 166 20.18 -4.63 -10.59
CA LEU A 166 20.29 -5.63 -11.66
C LEU A 166 21.28 -5.16 -12.74
N LYS A 167 22.31 -5.96 -13.02
CA LYS A 167 23.38 -5.60 -13.98
C LYS A 167 22.98 -5.61 -15.46
N ASP A 168 21.90 -6.31 -15.82
CA ASP A 168 21.59 -6.65 -17.22
C ASP A 168 21.23 -5.51 -18.23
N ILE A 169 20.71 -4.32 -17.94
CA ILE A 169 20.21 -3.31 -18.92
C ILE A 169 19.28 -3.71 -20.11
N ARG A 170 19.00 -4.98 -20.44
CA ARG A 170 18.03 -5.32 -21.50
C ARG A 170 16.61 -4.95 -21.07
N GLY A 171 15.77 -4.58 -22.03
CA GLY A 171 14.33 -4.34 -21.78
C GLY A 171 13.97 -3.01 -21.12
N GLY A 172 14.81 -1.97 -21.23
CA GLY A 172 14.47 -0.60 -20.80
C GLY A 172 14.34 -0.42 -19.29
N LYS A 173 14.98 -1.31 -18.52
CA LYS A 173 15.00 -1.27 -17.05
C LYS A 173 15.79 -0.08 -16.52
N PRO A 174 15.58 0.32 -15.24
CA PRO A 174 16.39 1.33 -14.60
C PRO A 174 17.89 0.97 -14.65
N ARG A 175 18.74 1.96 -14.90
CA ARG A 175 20.19 1.79 -15.04
C ARG A 175 20.89 1.65 -13.69
N ASN A 176 20.29 2.18 -12.63
CA ASN A 176 20.83 2.21 -11.28
C ASN A 176 19.72 2.43 -10.25
N VAL A 177 20.09 2.34 -8.97
CA VAL A 177 19.19 2.57 -7.83
C VAL A 177 18.55 3.97 -7.84
N PRO A 178 19.29 5.08 -8.07
CA PRO A 178 18.67 6.41 -8.15
C PRO A 178 17.55 6.53 -9.19
N GLU A 179 17.76 6.00 -10.40
CA GLU A 179 16.74 6.02 -11.45
C GLU A 179 15.55 5.13 -11.09
N ALA A 180 15.80 3.94 -10.52
CA ALA A 180 14.73 3.06 -10.07
C ALA A 180 13.87 3.71 -8.97
N ALA A 181 14.50 4.41 -8.03
CA ALA A 181 13.84 5.15 -6.95
C ALA A 181 12.96 6.28 -7.52
N ALA A 182 13.45 7.04 -8.48
CA ALA A 182 12.67 8.07 -9.17
C ALA A 182 11.44 7.48 -9.88
N ILE A 183 11.61 6.37 -10.61
CA ILE A 183 10.52 5.66 -11.30
C ILE A 183 9.47 5.15 -10.29
N MET A 184 9.91 4.64 -9.13
CA MET A 184 9.01 4.17 -8.08
C MET A 184 8.19 5.31 -7.46
N MET A 185 8.82 6.44 -7.15
CA MET A 185 8.11 7.62 -6.64
C MET A 185 7.08 8.13 -7.65
N GLU A 186 7.40 8.09 -8.94
CA GLU A 186 6.46 8.48 -10.01
C GLU A 186 5.31 7.47 -10.13
N LEU A 187 5.58 6.16 -10.06
CA LEU A 187 4.55 5.13 -10.07
C LEU A 187 3.56 5.29 -8.90
N VAL A 188 4.05 5.54 -7.68
CA VAL A 188 3.19 5.81 -6.52
C VAL A 188 2.30 7.04 -6.78
N GLN A 189 2.85 8.09 -7.38
CA GLN A 189 2.08 9.28 -7.75
C GLN A 189 0.99 8.99 -8.78
N GLU A 190 1.30 8.22 -9.82
CA GLU A 190 0.32 7.80 -10.83
C GLU A 190 -0.83 6.98 -10.24
N VAL A 191 -0.50 6.02 -9.37
CA VAL A 191 -1.49 5.15 -8.73
C VAL A 191 -2.36 5.94 -7.76
N ALA A 192 -1.76 6.85 -6.97
CA ALA A 192 -2.49 7.76 -6.10
C ALA A 192 -3.44 8.69 -6.87
N LEU A 193 -3.00 9.24 -8.01
CA LEU A 193 -3.83 10.06 -8.87
C LEU A 193 -5.00 9.26 -9.46
N ALA A 194 -4.78 8.02 -9.87
CA ALA A 194 -5.84 7.14 -10.37
C ALA A 194 -6.89 6.84 -9.27
N ALA A 195 -6.44 6.58 -8.04
CA ALA A 195 -7.36 6.41 -6.91
C ALA A 195 -8.15 7.70 -6.60
N ARG A 196 -7.47 8.85 -6.62
CA ARG A 196 -8.08 10.15 -6.34
C ARG A 196 -9.04 10.65 -7.42
N ALA A 197 -8.86 10.19 -8.66
CA ALA A 197 -9.82 10.42 -9.74
C ALA A 197 -11.18 9.72 -9.47
N VAL A 198 -11.20 8.65 -8.68
CA VAL A 198 -12.43 7.98 -8.24
C VAL A 198 -12.95 8.59 -6.93
N ARG A 199 -12.04 8.94 -6.01
CA ARG A 199 -12.36 9.49 -4.70
C ARG A 199 -11.34 10.54 -4.26
N CYS A 200 -11.70 11.81 -4.29
CA CYS A 200 -10.77 12.92 -4.08
C CYS A 200 -9.97 12.87 -2.76
N ASP A 201 -10.59 12.37 -1.69
CA ASP A 201 -9.99 12.20 -0.36
C ASP A 201 -9.35 10.82 -0.13
N ALA A 202 -9.06 10.07 -1.21
CA ALA A 202 -8.44 8.75 -1.11
C ALA A 202 -7.09 8.83 -0.39
N LEU A 203 -6.95 7.98 0.63
CA LEU A 203 -5.74 7.82 1.42
C LEU A 203 -4.75 6.90 0.70
N VAL A 204 -3.46 7.16 0.84
CA VAL A 204 -2.38 6.36 0.24
C VAL A 204 -1.35 6.04 1.31
N VAL A 205 -1.20 4.76 1.64
CA VAL A 205 -0.16 4.29 2.56
C VAL A 205 0.82 3.44 1.77
N VAL A 206 2.12 3.71 1.89
CA VAL A 206 3.17 2.94 1.21
C VAL A 206 3.88 2.05 2.22
N ASN A 207 4.12 0.80 1.85
CA ASN A 207 4.90 -0.13 2.65
C ASN A 207 6.39 -0.10 2.29
N ASN A 208 7.24 -0.10 3.31
CA ASN A 208 8.69 -0.08 3.22
C ASN A 208 9.21 1.06 2.33
N ALA A 209 10.27 0.84 1.55
CA ALA A 209 10.89 1.84 0.68
C ALA A 209 11.29 3.16 1.37
N VAL A 210 11.61 3.12 2.67
CA VAL A 210 11.93 4.29 3.50
C VAL A 210 13.05 5.15 2.91
N PHE A 211 14.01 4.53 2.23
CA PHE A 211 15.16 5.22 1.66
C PHE A 211 14.93 5.77 0.24
N VAL A 212 13.73 5.63 -0.35
CA VAL A 212 13.49 5.95 -1.77
C VAL A 212 13.91 7.38 -2.14
N GLY A 213 13.65 8.36 -1.26
CA GLY A 213 14.07 9.73 -1.49
C GLY A 213 15.58 9.94 -1.39
N ARG A 214 16.24 9.27 -0.44
CA ARG A 214 17.70 9.35 -0.23
C ARG A 214 18.44 8.65 -1.37
N ASP A 215 17.94 7.51 -1.80
CA ASP A 215 18.50 6.69 -2.87
C ASP A 215 18.38 7.35 -4.25
N ALA A 216 17.35 8.17 -4.47
CA ALA A 216 17.22 9.01 -5.66
C ALA A 216 18.31 10.09 -5.77
N GLY A 217 19.04 10.35 -4.67
CA GLY A 217 20.11 11.34 -4.61
C GLY A 217 19.63 12.79 -4.73
N PRO A 218 20.57 13.76 -4.81
CA PRO A 218 20.23 15.19 -4.81
C PRO A 218 19.27 15.62 -5.92
N GLU A 219 19.37 15.00 -7.11
CA GLU A 219 18.49 15.28 -8.24
C GLU A 219 17.04 14.82 -7.98
N GLY A 220 16.86 13.82 -7.12
CA GLY A 220 15.55 13.27 -6.74
C GLY A 220 14.81 14.06 -5.65
N GLN A 221 15.42 15.10 -5.06
CA GLN A 221 14.84 15.80 -3.90
C GLN A 221 13.46 16.40 -4.20
N ALA A 222 13.30 17.06 -5.35
CA ALA A 222 12.02 17.64 -5.74
C ALA A 222 10.94 16.56 -5.98
N ALA A 223 11.33 15.41 -6.55
CA ALA A 223 10.44 14.27 -6.72
C ALA A 223 10.02 13.68 -5.36
N PHE A 224 10.95 13.62 -4.40
CA PHE A 224 10.66 13.14 -3.05
C PHE A 224 9.73 14.10 -2.27
N ASP A 225 9.90 15.40 -2.44
CA ASP A 225 8.99 16.40 -1.87
C ASP A 225 7.57 16.26 -2.43
N SER A 226 7.43 16.00 -3.73
CA SER A 226 6.13 15.72 -4.35
C SER A 226 5.54 14.40 -3.86
N TYR A 227 6.35 13.33 -3.80
CA TYR A 227 5.96 12.02 -3.27
C TYR A 227 5.41 12.12 -1.84
N ARG A 228 6.06 12.88 -0.96
CA ARG A 228 5.60 13.08 0.44
C ARG A 228 4.27 13.81 0.56
N LYS A 229 3.91 14.65 -0.42
CA LYS A 229 2.59 15.30 -0.46
C LYS A 229 1.50 14.37 -0.99
N VAL A 230 1.89 13.29 -1.65
CA VAL A 230 0.98 12.32 -2.25
C VAL A 230 0.63 11.20 -1.29
N ILE A 231 1.56 10.71 -0.48
CA ILE A 231 1.26 9.69 0.53
C ILE A 231 0.66 10.33 1.80
N ASP A 232 -0.11 9.54 2.53
CA ASP A 232 -0.76 9.95 3.77
C ASP A 232 -0.19 9.21 4.99
N ALA A 233 0.54 8.10 4.79
CA ALA A 233 1.41 7.47 5.78
C ALA A 233 2.48 6.58 5.11
N ILE A 234 3.48 6.16 5.90
CA ILE A 234 4.42 5.09 5.53
C ILE A 234 4.33 3.97 6.56
N MET A 235 4.35 2.73 6.11
CA MET A 235 4.47 1.55 6.96
C MET A 235 5.88 0.96 6.82
N ILE A 236 6.40 0.44 7.92
CA ILE A 236 7.57 -0.44 7.93
C ILE A 236 7.14 -1.81 8.43
N GLU A 237 7.67 -2.85 7.80
CA GLU A 237 7.56 -4.20 8.32
C GLU A 237 8.86 -4.60 9.00
N ASP A 238 8.72 -5.23 10.16
CA ASP A 238 9.83 -5.90 10.84
C ASP A 238 10.99 -4.96 11.21
N GLY A 239 10.68 -3.65 11.26
CA GLY A 239 11.66 -2.58 11.40
C GLY A 239 12.15 -2.38 12.83
N LEU A 240 11.56 -3.06 13.81
CA LEU A 240 12.00 -3.04 15.21
C LEU A 240 12.87 -4.24 15.58
N ARG A 241 13.22 -5.11 14.63
CA ARG A 241 14.13 -6.22 14.90
C ARG A 241 15.50 -5.73 15.38
N PRO A 242 16.19 -6.51 16.24
CA PRO A 242 17.53 -6.16 16.72
C PRO A 242 18.55 -6.00 15.59
N GLU A 243 18.36 -6.69 14.47
CA GLU A 243 19.17 -6.54 13.26
C GLU A 243 18.92 -5.16 12.64
N ALA A 244 19.67 -4.18 13.10
CA ALA A 244 19.51 -2.80 12.66
C ALA A 244 19.82 -2.65 11.18
N VAL A 245 18.81 -2.27 10.39
CA VAL A 245 19.03 -1.58 9.12
C VAL A 245 19.63 -0.21 9.47
N PRO A 246 20.89 0.08 9.10
CA PRO A 246 21.56 1.29 9.52
C PRO A 246 20.74 2.53 9.15
N ASN A 247 20.59 3.44 10.10
CA ASN A 247 19.89 4.72 9.94
C ASN A 247 18.38 4.63 9.61
N LEU A 248 17.73 3.46 9.65
CA LEU A 248 16.29 3.31 9.35
C LEU A 248 15.43 4.28 10.17
N HIS A 249 15.56 4.25 11.50
CA HIS A 249 14.75 5.11 12.36
C HIS A 249 15.10 6.60 12.25
N ALA A 250 16.35 6.92 11.92
CA ALA A 250 16.74 8.30 11.62
C ALA A 250 16.04 8.79 10.35
N ALA A 251 16.01 7.98 9.29
CA ALA A 251 15.29 8.27 8.05
C ALA A 251 13.78 8.44 8.27
N LEU A 252 13.14 7.51 8.99
CA LEU A 252 11.72 7.62 9.34
C LEU A 252 11.40 8.92 10.09
N ARG A 253 12.26 9.30 11.03
CA ARG A 253 12.08 10.53 11.79
C ARG A 253 12.25 11.78 10.93
N GLU A 254 13.35 11.87 10.19
CA GLU A 254 13.75 13.08 9.45
C GLU A 254 12.92 13.30 8.19
N ASP A 255 12.61 12.22 7.48
CA ASP A 255 12.02 12.29 6.16
C ASP A 255 10.49 12.23 6.20
N TYR A 256 9.91 11.60 7.23
CA TYR A 256 8.46 11.36 7.35
C TYR A 256 7.84 12.02 8.59
N LEU A 257 8.21 11.60 9.81
CA LEU A 257 7.59 12.14 11.04
C LEU A 257 7.78 13.66 11.17
N ALA A 258 8.99 14.18 10.91
CA ALA A 258 9.27 15.62 10.95
C ALA A 258 8.54 16.42 9.85
N LYS A 259 7.90 15.74 8.90
CA LYS A 259 7.04 16.33 7.86
C LYS A 259 5.54 16.12 8.13
N GLY A 260 5.18 15.55 9.28
CA GLY A 260 3.80 15.28 9.65
C GLY A 260 3.21 14.03 9.01
N LEU A 261 4.02 13.15 8.41
CA LEU A 261 3.56 11.86 7.90
C LEU A 261 3.67 10.81 9.02
N PRO A 262 2.55 10.18 9.42
CA PRO A 262 2.59 9.11 10.41
C PRO A 262 3.37 7.91 9.88
N VAL A 263 4.06 7.24 10.80
CA VAL A 263 4.77 5.99 10.56
C VAL A 263 4.03 4.86 11.26
N LEU A 264 3.64 3.84 10.50
CA LEU A 264 3.03 2.61 10.99
C LEU A 264 4.13 1.56 11.12
N SER A 265 4.17 0.80 12.22
CA SER A 265 5.09 -0.33 12.37
C SER A 265 4.32 -1.63 12.48
N LEU A 266 4.56 -2.53 11.52
CA LEU A 266 4.04 -3.90 11.52
C LEU A 266 5.17 -4.85 11.92
N ASP A 267 5.10 -5.43 13.11
CA ASP A 267 6.15 -6.29 13.64
C ASP A 267 5.61 -7.67 14.05
N PHE A 268 6.49 -8.66 14.07
CA PHE A 268 6.13 -10.06 14.31
C PHE A 268 6.60 -10.51 15.70
N ALA A 269 5.67 -10.90 16.57
CA ALA A 269 6.01 -11.48 17.86
C ALA A 269 4.89 -12.31 18.48
N SER A 270 5.27 -13.31 19.26
CA SER A 270 4.37 -13.96 20.22
C SER A 270 3.81 -12.95 21.24
N ASP A 271 2.61 -13.20 21.76
CA ASP A 271 1.91 -12.35 22.75
C ASP A 271 2.79 -11.85 23.90
N ALA A 272 3.63 -12.72 24.47
CA ALA A 272 4.51 -12.37 25.59
C ALA A 272 5.54 -11.26 25.27
N LYS A 273 5.84 -11.02 24.00
CA LYS A 273 6.80 -10.00 23.53
C LYS A 273 6.11 -8.83 22.81
N ALA A 274 4.84 -8.97 22.43
CA ALA A 274 4.12 -7.96 21.67
C ALA A 274 4.07 -6.61 22.41
N ASP A 275 3.76 -6.63 23.71
CA ASP A 275 3.71 -5.42 24.54
C ASP A 275 5.03 -4.64 24.58
N ALA A 276 6.17 -5.34 24.58
CA ALA A 276 7.47 -4.70 24.58
C ALA A 276 7.74 -3.99 23.24
N LEU A 277 7.44 -4.65 22.13
CA LEU A 277 7.58 -4.06 20.78
C LEU A 277 6.64 -2.88 20.59
N MET A 278 5.38 -3.00 21.03
CA MET A 278 4.42 -1.88 20.97
C MET A 278 4.90 -0.67 21.77
N ARG A 279 5.50 -0.86 22.95
CA ARG A 279 6.11 0.23 23.72
C ARG A 279 7.32 0.84 23.01
N GLU A 280 8.16 0.02 22.40
CA GLU A 280 9.30 0.51 21.62
C GLU A 280 8.86 1.35 20.41
N ALA A 281 7.89 0.87 19.65
CA ALA A 281 7.30 1.58 18.51
C ALA A 281 6.78 2.97 18.92
N ARG A 282 5.97 3.00 19.98
CA ARG A 282 5.40 4.26 20.52
C ARG A 282 6.48 5.22 20.99
N ALA A 283 7.53 4.73 21.63
CA ALA A 283 8.67 5.57 22.03
C ALA A 283 9.40 6.23 20.85
N LYS A 284 9.29 5.66 19.64
CA LYS A 284 9.79 6.26 18.39
C LYS A 284 8.76 7.15 17.67
N GLY A 285 7.54 7.26 18.21
CA GLY A 285 6.44 8.02 17.61
C GLY A 285 5.68 7.26 16.51
N TYR A 286 5.78 5.92 16.48
CA TYR A 286 5.09 5.09 15.49
C TYR A 286 3.73 4.62 16.01
N VAL A 287 2.83 4.29 15.09
CA VAL A 287 1.58 3.58 15.38
C VAL A 287 1.86 2.08 15.22
N PRO A 288 1.88 1.28 16.30
CA PRO A 288 2.23 -0.13 16.21
C PRO A 288 1.04 -1.02 15.85
N TYR A 289 1.33 -2.11 15.15
CA TYR A 289 0.51 -3.29 15.05
C TYR A 289 1.42 -4.52 15.08
N VAL A 290 1.20 -5.40 16.06
CA VAL A 290 2.03 -6.60 16.23
C VAL A 290 1.18 -7.82 15.94
N VAL A 291 1.69 -8.70 15.08
CA VAL A 291 1.04 -9.94 14.67
C VAL A 291 1.87 -11.16 15.08
N PRO A 292 1.25 -12.32 15.36
CA PRO A 292 1.98 -13.53 15.74
C PRO A 292 2.78 -14.14 14.58
N ASP A 293 2.27 -13.99 13.35
CA ASP A 293 2.88 -14.50 12.12
C ASP A 293 2.45 -13.65 10.90
N GLY A 294 3.06 -13.95 9.74
CA GLY A 294 2.79 -13.28 8.47
C GLY A 294 1.66 -13.88 7.64
N SER A 295 0.76 -14.68 8.23
CA SER A 295 -0.40 -15.21 7.49
C SER A 295 -1.44 -14.12 7.19
N PHE A 296 -1.55 -13.13 8.08
CA PHE A 296 -2.59 -12.11 8.09
C PHE A 296 -4.02 -12.67 8.00
N SER A 297 -4.23 -13.94 8.37
CA SER A 297 -5.52 -14.63 8.23
C SER A 297 -6.55 -14.24 9.32
N SER A 298 -6.13 -13.43 10.29
CA SER A 298 -6.99 -12.89 11.35
C SER A 298 -6.43 -11.56 11.85
N LEU A 299 -7.30 -10.71 12.40
CA LEU A 299 -6.89 -9.47 13.04
C LEU A 299 -6.31 -9.74 14.43
N SER A 300 -5.12 -9.22 14.68
CA SER A 300 -4.56 -9.07 16.02
C SER A 300 -5.26 -7.92 16.76
N PRO A 301 -5.20 -7.87 18.10
CA PRO A 301 -5.86 -6.84 18.89
C PRO A 301 -5.51 -5.41 18.44
N ALA A 302 -6.50 -4.51 18.46
CA ALA A 302 -6.26 -3.10 18.18
C ALA A 302 -5.46 -2.45 19.31
N VAL A 303 -4.59 -1.50 18.93
CA VAL A 303 -3.71 -0.79 19.84
C VAL A 303 -4.06 0.68 19.79
N ALA A 304 -4.92 1.13 20.71
CA ALA A 304 -5.26 2.55 20.81
C ALA A 304 -4.01 3.38 21.18
N LEU A 305 -3.92 4.58 20.63
CA LEU A 305 -2.92 5.57 21.04
C LEU A 305 -3.42 6.24 22.32
N GLU A 306 -2.67 6.10 23.41
CA GLU A 306 -2.94 6.82 24.66
C GLU A 306 -2.65 8.32 24.43
N ARG A 307 -3.57 9.20 24.83
CA ARG A 307 -3.40 10.66 24.76
C ARG A 307 -2.56 11.20 25.91
#